data_AF-A0A6P0UAG7-F1
#
_entry.id   AF-A0A6P0UAG7-F1
#
_cell.length_a   1.000
_cell.length_b   1.000
_cell.length_c   1.000
_cell.angle_alpha   90.00
_cell.angle_beta   90.00
_cell.angle_gamma   90.00
#
_symmetry.space_group_name_H-M   'P 1'
#
loop_
_entity.id
_entity.type
_entity.pdbx_description
1 polymer ?
#
loop_
_entity_poly.entity_id
_entity_poly.type
_entity_poly.pdbx_seq_one_letter_code
_entity_poly.pdbx_strand_id
1 'polypeptide(L)' 'MHELGITQNIVGIVAENAHDKTVKRVTLEIGELSAIMSDALEFCFDICSKGTVLEGATLEIIKIPGLGKCR' A
#
# COMPACT_ATOMS: atom_id res chain seq x y z
N MET A 1 4.69 12.89 -7.16
CA MET A 1 4.86 11.73 -8.07
C MET A 1 5.62 10.57 -7.42
N HIS A 2 5.93 10.63 -6.11
CA HIS A 2 6.67 9.61 -5.37
C HIS A 2 5.75 8.49 -4.84
N GLU A 3 4.60 8.88 -4.27
CA GLU A 3 3.61 8.00 -3.65
C GLU A 3 2.87 7.15 -4.69
N LEU A 4 2.62 7.71 -5.89
CA LEU A 4 2.00 6.97 -7.00
C LEU A 4 2.88 5.80 -7.45
N GLY A 5 4.20 6.00 -7.53
CA GLY A 5 5.14 4.94 -7.90
C GLY A 5 5.20 3.83 -6.84
N ILE A 6 5.20 4.21 -5.56
CA ILE A 6 5.12 3.26 -4.44
C ILE A 6 3.83 2.44 -4.54
N THR A 7 2.70 3.10 -4.76
CA THR A 7 1.39 2.44 -4.86
C THR A 7 1.34 1.47 -6.04
N GLN A 8 1.79 1.87 -7.23
CA GLN A 8 1.84 0.98 -8.41
C GLN A 8 2.70 -0.25 -8.15
N ASN A 9 3.84 -0.07 -7.49
CA ASN A 9 4.70 -1.17 -7.13
C ASN A 9 4.01 -2.15 -6.16
N ILE A 10 3.33 -1.63 -5.13
CA ILE A 10 2.55 -2.45 -4.18
C ILE A 10 1.44 -3.22 -4.90
N VAL A 11 0.64 -2.55 -5.74
CA VAL A 11 -0.44 -3.20 -6.51
C VAL A 11 0.13 -4.29 -7.41
N GLY A 12 1.25 -4.03 -8.08
CA GLY A 12 1.95 -5.02 -8.91
C GLY A 12 2.38 -6.26 -8.11
N ILE A 13 3.07 -6.07 -6.99
CA ILE A 13 3.50 -7.16 -6.11
C ILE A 13 2.30 -7.99 -5.65
N VAL A 14 1.22 -7.32 -5.21
CA VAL A 14 0.03 -8.04 -4.73
C VAL A 14 -0.64 -8.79 -5.88
N ALA A 15 -0.76 -8.20 -7.07
CA ALA A 15 -1.34 -8.84 -8.23
C ALA A 15 -0.53 -10.08 -8.68
N GLU A 16 0.80 -9.98 -8.71
CA GLU A 16 1.70 -11.10 -9.01
C GLU A 16 1.52 -12.25 -8.02
N ASN A 17 1.35 -11.94 -6.72
CA ASN A 17 1.15 -12.97 -5.70
C ASN A 17 -0.27 -13.55 -5.71
N ALA A 18 -1.28 -12.72 -5.95
CA ALA A 18 -2.68 -13.13 -5.97
C ALA A 18 -3.05 -13.94 -7.21
N HIS A 19 -2.27 -13.84 -8.30
CA HIS A 19 -2.56 -14.48 -9.59
C HIS A 19 -3.97 -14.11 -10.06
N ASP A 20 -4.90 -15.07 -10.14
CA ASP A 20 -6.30 -14.86 -10.54
C ASP A 20 -7.28 -14.71 -9.36
N LYS A 21 -6.78 -14.67 -8.11
CA LYS A 21 -7.64 -14.58 -6.93
C LYS A 21 -7.96 -13.13 -6.63
N THR A 22 -9.25 -12.84 -6.42
CA THR A 22 -9.69 -11.53 -5.96
C THR A 22 -9.16 -11.23 -4.57
N VAL A 23 -8.50 -10.08 -4.44
CA VAL A 23 -7.98 -9.57 -3.18
C VAL A 23 -9.07 -8.74 -2.51
N LYS A 24 -9.43 -9.08 -1.26
CA LYS A 24 -10.45 -8.33 -0.50
C LYS A 24 -9.86 -7.22 0.36
N ARG A 25 -8.64 -7.42 0.85
CA ARG A 25 -7.97 -6.50 1.77
C ARG A 25 -6.47 -6.56 1.59
N VAL A 26 -5.84 -5.40 1.63
CA VAL A 26 -4.39 -5.23 1.71
C VAL A 26 -4.08 -4.47 2.98
N THR A 27 -3.25 -5.04 3.85
CA THR A 27 -2.80 -4.40 5.08
C THR A 27 -1.35 -3.93 4.89
N LEU A 28 -1.11 -2.64 5.07
CA LEU A 28 0.21 -2.02 4.95
C LEU A 28 0.67 -1.47 6.30
N GLU A 29 1.89 -1.81 6.68
CA GLU A 29 2.56 -1.23 7.84
C GLU A 29 3.43 -0.07 7.40
N ILE A 30 3.13 1.14 7.88
CA ILE A 30 3.87 2.36 7.54
C ILE A 30 4.54 2.90 8.80
N GLY A 31 5.86 2.88 8.81
CA GLY A 31 6.65 3.47 9.90
C GLY A 31 6.51 4.98 9.92
N GLU A 32 6.33 5.58 11.10
CA GLU A 32 6.22 7.05 11.25
C GLU A 32 7.48 7.79 10.75
N LEU A 33 8.63 7.12 10.75
CA LEU A 33 9.90 7.67 10.26
C LEU A 33 10.10 7.52 8.74
N SER A 34 9.16 6.90 8.03
CA SER A 34 9.24 6.69 6.58
C SER A 34 8.94 7.95 5.75
N ALA A 35 8.37 8.99 6.37
CA ALA A 35 7.90 10.21 5.71
C ALA A 35 6.88 9.96 4.57
N ILE A 36 6.21 8.80 4.58
CA ILE A 36 5.18 8.44 3.61
C ILE A 36 3.85 9.08 3.98
N MET A 37 3.20 9.72 3.01
CA MET A 37 1.85 10.27 3.18
C MET A 37 0.79 9.18 2.99
N SER A 38 0.21 8.70 4.09
CA SER A 38 -0.83 7.67 4.10
C SER A 38 -2.05 8.05 3.23
N ASP A 39 -2.52 9.29 3.35
CA ASP A 39 -3.70 9.77 2.60
C ASP A 39 -3.46 9.75 1.08
N ALA A 40 -2.22 10.04 0.65
CA ALA A 40 -1.84 9.98 -0.75
C ALA A 40 -1.77 8.53 -1.26
N LEU A 41 -1.35 7.58 -0.41
CA LEU A 41 -1.38 6.15 -0.73
C LEU A 41 -2.80 5.64 -0.90
N GLU A 42 -3.72 6.00 0.00
CA GLU A 42 -5.14 5.61 -0.11
C GLU A 42 -5.74 6.13 -1.41
N PHE A 43 -5.49 7.40 -1.75
CA PHE A 43 -5.96 7.98 -3.01
C PHE A 43 -5.35 7.29 -4.24
N CYS A 44 -4.03 7.07 -4.24
CA CYS A 44 -3.37 6.40 -5.35
C CYS A 44 -3.81 4.94 -5.47
N PHE A 45 -4.13 4.26 -4.37
CA PHE A 45 -4.54 2.86 -4.36
C PHE A 45 -5.88 2.67 -5.06
N ASP A 46 -6.87 3.55 -4.86
CA ASP A 46 -8.15 3.49 -5.59
C ASP A 46 -7.94 3.62 -7.11
N ILE A 47 -7.00 4.47 -7.54
CA ILE A 47 -6.70 4.67 -8.95
C ILE A 47 -5.92 3.48 -9.53
N CYS A 48 -4.90 2.99 -8.82
CA CYS A 48 -4.03 1.93 -9.29
C CYS A 48 -4.67 0.54 -9.21
N SER A 49 -5.64 0.33 -8.32
CA SER A 49 -6.33 -0.96 -8.17
C SER A 49 -7.38 -1.22 -9.26
N LYS A 50 -7.86 -0.18 -9.96
CA LYS A 50 -8.83 -0.32 -11.07
C LYS A 50 -8.28 -1.17 -12.21
N GLY A 51 -9.07 -2.13 -12.67
CA GLY A 51 -8.71 -3.08 -13.71
C GLY A 51 -7.74 -4.18 -13.24
N THR A 52 -7.51 -4.34 -11.93
CA THR A 52 -6.64 -5.37 -11.36
C THR A 52 -7.42 -6.30 -10.43
N VAL A 53 -6.77 -7.37 -9.94
CA VAL A 53 -7.34 -8.27 -8.92
C VAL A 53 -7.57 -7.62 -7.55
N LEU A 54 -7.13 -6.37 -7.39
CA LEU A 54 -7.34 -5.55 -6.21
C LEU A 54 -8.52 -4.58 -6.36
N GLU A 55 -9.23 -4.59 -7.49
CA GLU A 55 -10.38 -3.70 -7.67
C GLU A 55 -11.43 -3.96 -6.57
N GLY A 56 -11.78 -2.91 -5.83
CA GLY A 56 -12.70 -3.00 -4.68
C GLY A 56 -12.08 -3.55 -3.39
N ALA A 57 -10.76 -3.79 -3.35
CA ALA A 57 -10.06 -4.17 -2.14
C ALA A 57 -10.02 -3.00 -1.13
N THR A 58 -10.11 -3.32 0.16
CA THR A 58 -9.89 -2.34 1.23
C THR A 58 -8.41 -2.21 1.56
N LEU A 59 -7.88 -1.00 1.55
CA LEU A 59 -6.54 -0.71 2.06
C LEU A 59 -6.62 -0.40 3.56
N GLU A 60 -5.88 -1.15 4.37
CA GLU A 60 -5.76 -0.93 5.81
C GLU A 60 -4.33 -0.49 6.13
N ILE A 61 -4.17 0.70 6.71
CA ILE A 61 -2.86 1.25 7.06
C ILE A 61 -2.65 1.16 8.57
N ILE A 62 -1.60 0.42 8.97
CA ILE A 62 -1.15 0.31 10.35
C ILE A 62 0.09 1.19 10.51
N LYS A 63 0.00 2.21 11.37
CA LYS A 63 1.15 3.08 11.67
C LYS A 63 2.06 2.42 12.70
N ILE A 64 3.34 2.27 12.35
CA ILE A 64 4.35 1.65 13.23
C ILE A 64 5.19 2.76 13.87
N PRO A 65 5.30 2.79 15.22
CA PRO A 65 6.06 3.84 15.91
C PRO A 65 7.55 3.76 15.56
N GLY A 66 8.17 4.94 15.45
CA GLY A 66 9.62 5.05 15.28
C GLY A 66 10.38 4.61 16.53
N LEU A 67 11.33 3.69 16.39
CA LEU A 67 12.21 3.27 17.49
C LEU A 67 13.67 3.57 17.14
N GLY A 68 14.38 4.24 18.04
CA GLY A 68 15.81 4.53 17.93
C GLY A 68 16.59 3.82 19.04
N LYS A 69 17.75 3.24 18.70
CA LYS A 69 18.68 2.66 19.68
C LYS A 69 19.98 3.46 19.68
N CYS A 70 20.33 4.03 20.83
CA CYS A 70 21.62 4.69 21.03
C CYS A 70 22.77 3.67 20.91
N ARG A 71 23.88 4.09 20.33
CA ARG A 71 25.09 3.29 20.15
C ARG A 71 26.21 3.81 21.03
#